data_AF-A0A7W4EVY2-F1
#
_entry.id   AF-A0A7W4EVY2-F1
#
_cell.length_a   1.000
_cell.length_b   1.000
_cell.length_c   1.000
_cell.angle_alpha   90.00
_cell.angle_beta   90.00
_cell.angle_gamma   90.00
#
_symmetry.space_group_name_H-M   'P 1'
#
loop_
_entity.id
_entity.type
_entity.pdbx_description
1 polymer ?
#
loop_
_entity_poly.entity_id
_entity_poly.type
_entity_poly.pdbx_seq_one_letter_code
_entity_poly.pdbx_strand_id
1 'polypeptide(L)'
;MGCKMLKGSANVSGLVDFTQPSVNGLNVRAKLENIDIAETVKTFTSIAQMLPTVERMDGRVGVNLSLDAKLTPSFAPIMKTVNAEGDLTSSSISIVNDPLFANVGQLIGNSALEKPTLQQIHVYFTIVDGVLTFKPFSTKIAGIQGTIGGKIMLDQTLDMSMNMVLPQSMVGKASEVFGQLTSKLGVNVPAPSTIPVAITATGSIKSPKVKIELAQGLQEQVKEAMKEKVQEVVQRVKEDVGKRKEEILAKAQEQADKLVAEAKKLADKTREEAQAKADKLLAEAKKNGMLAELAAKAGAAKLVEEGNSVADKIEREARAKADEVMAKAREEADKLQ
;
A
#
# COMPACT_ATOMS: atom_id res chain seq x y z
N MET A 1 -28.32 35.01 18.33
CA MET A 1 -27.41 36.17 18.40
C MET A 1 -26.11 35.79 17.73
N GLY A 2 -25.58 36.65 16.86
CA GLY A 2 -24.23 36.48 16.31
C GLY A 2 -23.21 37.11 17.26
N CYS A 3 -22.28 36.32 17.78
CA CYS A 3 -21.21 36.82 18.65
C CYS A 3 -19.83 36.48 18.04
N LYS A 4 -18.82 37.30 18.36
CA LYS A 4 -17.42 36.94 18.09
C LYS A 4 -17.02 35.86 19.07
N MET A 5 -16.52 34.75 18.55
CA MET A 5 -16.22 33.56 19.34
C MET A 5 -15.10 32.77 18.67
N LEU A 6 -14.13 32.28 19.44
CA LEU A 6 -13.01 31.46 18.94
C LEU A 6 -12.27 32.12 17.75
N LYS A 7 -12.08 33.44 17.83
CA LYS A 7 -11.52 34.31 16.78
C LYS A 7 -12.31 34.36 15.47
N GLY A 8 -13.50 33.77 15.41
CA GLY A 8 -14.42 33.85 14.29
C GLY A 8 -15.77 34.41 14.74
N SER A 9 -16.85 33.93 14.11
CA SER A 9 -18.21 34.28 14.49
C SER A 9 -19.07 33.04 14.71
N ALA A 10 -20.01 33.15 15.64
CA ALA A 10 -20.91 32.07 16.00
C ALA A 10 -22.34 32.60 16.09
N ASN A 11 -23.27 31.88 15.45
CA ASN A 11 -24.69 31.99 15.68
C ASN A 11 -25.15 30.69 16.34
N VAL A 12 -25.46 30.77 17.62
CA VAL A 12 -25.92 29.62 18.41
C VAL A 12 -27.34 29.87 18.87
N SER A 13 -28.19 28.86 18.74
CA SER A 13 -29.55 28.81 19.26
C SER A 13 -29.76 27.46 19.92
N GLY A 14 -30.56 27.40 20.97
CA GLY A 14 -30.83 26.14 21.64
C GLY A 14 -31.95 26.26 22.67
N LEU A 15 -32.44 25.11 23.09
CA LEU A 15 -33.51 24.97 24.08
C LEU A 15 -33.08 23.90 25.09
N VAL A 16 -33.28 24.22 26.37
CA VAL A 16 -33.15 23.26 27.46
C VAL A 16 -34.54 22.93 27.97
N ASP A 17 -34.89 21.65 27.95
CA ASP A 17 -36.15 21.13 28.44
C ASP A 17 -36.00 20.68 29.90
N PHE A 18 -36.70 21.36 30.80
CA PHE A 18 -36.72 21.12 32.24
C PHE A 18 -37.93 20.29 32.71
N THR A 19 -38.71 19.72 31.80
CA THR A 19 -39.91 18.95 32.17
C THR A 19 -39.61 17.63 32.88
N GLN A 20 -38.38 17.12 32.78
CA GLN A 20 -37.93 15.90 33.44
C GLN A 20 -37.03 16.22 34.66
N PRO A 21 -37.41 15.82 35.90
CA PRO A 21 -36.73 16.24 37.14
C PRO A 21 -35.26 15.85 37.28
N SER A 22 -34.80 14.83 36.54
CA SER A 22 -33.46 14.24 36.71
C SER A 22 -32.59 14.28 35.45
N VAL A 23 -33.14 14.59 34.28
CA VAL A 23 -32.44 14.57 32.99
C VAL A 23 -33.03 15.63 32.07
N ASN A 24 -32.32 16.74 31.88
CA ASN A 24 -32.81 17.81 31.02
C ASN A 24 -32.47 17.51 29.54
N GLY A 25 -33.43 17.70 28.65
CA GLY A 25 -33.18 17.64 27.21
C GLY A 25 -32.46 18.90 26.73
N LEU A 26 -31.50 18.76 25.82
CA LEU A 26 -30.79 19.86 25.18
C LEU A 26 -30.91 19.71 23.66
N ASN A 27 -31.44 20.74 23.00
CA ASN A 27 -31.33 20.92 21.55
C ASN A 27 -30.47 22.15 21.27
N VAL A 28 -29.48 22.02 20.38
CA VAL A 28 -28.61 23.12 19.96
C VAL A 28 -28.49 23.12 18.45
N ARG A 29 -28.65 24.30 17.85
CA ARG A 29 -28.22 24.59 16.47
C ARG A 29 -27.14 25.66 16.52
N ALA A 30 -26.01 25.37 15.90
CA ALA A 30 -24.88 26.29 15.80
C ALA A 30 -24.43 26.43 14.35
N LYS A 31 -24.24 27.68 13.93
CA LYS A 31 -23.52 28.04 12.71
C LYS A 31 -22.28 28.82 13.11
N LEU A 32 -21.14 28.23 12.85
CA LEU A 32 -19.83 28.76 13.18
C LEU A 32 -19.09 29.11 11.89
N GLU A 33 -18.54 30.30 11.81
CA GLU A 33 -17.85 30.78 10.62
C GLU A 33 -16.43 31.23 10.97
N ASN A 34 -15.47 30.68 10.23
CA ASN A 34 -14.06 31.03 10.31
C ASN A 34 -13.48 30.90 11.74
N ILE A 35 -13.77 29.79 12.40
CA ILE A 35 -13.33 29.45 13.75
C ILE A 35 -11.90 28.92 13.74
N ASP A 36 -11.10 29.36 14.71
CA ASP A 36 -9.73 28.89 14.92
C ASP A 36 -9.73 27.51 15.63
N ILE A 37 -9.10 26.50 15.02
CA ILE A 37 -9.07 25.14 15.60
C ILE A 37 -8.36 25.14 16.95
N ALA A 38 -7.19 25.77 17.03
CA ALA A 38 -6.38 25.81 18.25
C ALA A 38 -7.14 26.49 19.42
N GLU A 39 -7.84 27.59 19.14
CA GLU A 39 -8.70 28.25 20.15
C GLU A 39 -9.88 27.36 20.59
N THR A 40 -10.46 26.61 19.65
CA THR A 40 -11.59 25.70 19.93
C THR A 40 -11.18 24.62 20.90
N VAL A 41 -10.05 23.95 20.66
CA VAL A 41 -9.60 22.85 21.51
C VAL A 41 -9.23 23.33 22.92
N LYS A 42 -8.66 24.54 23.04
CA LYS A 42 -8.38 25.17 24.34
C LYS A 42 -9.65 25.52 25.12
N THR A 43 -10.69 25.98 24.42
CA THR A 43 -11.95 26.41 25.04
C THR A 43 -12.85 25.23 25.38
N PHE A 44 -12.90 24.22 24.51
CA PHE A 44 -13.79 23.07 24.59
C PHE A 44 -13.01 21.79 24.89
N THR A 45 -12.72 21.59 26.17
CA THR A 45 -11.95 20.43 26.66
C THR A 45 -12.63 19.09 26.33
N SER A 46 -13.96 19.05 26.19
CA SER A 46 -14.68 17.86 25.75
C SER A 46 -14.31 17.41 24.33
N ILE A 47 -14.01 18.35 23.42
CA ILE A 47 -13.53 18.04 22.07
C ILE A 47 -12.13 17.44 22.15
N ALA A 48 -11.24 18.02 22.96
CA ALA A 48 -9.90 17.49 23.19
C ALA A 48 -9.93 16.07 23.79
N GLN A 49 -10.85 15.82 24.72
CA GLN A 49 -11.03 14.50 25.35
C GLN A 49 -11.53 13.44 24.37
N MET A 50 -12.40 13.81 23.43
CA MET A 50 -12.95 12.89 22.44
C MET A 50 -11.99 12.68 21.26
N LEU A 51 -11.36 13.75 20.78
CA LEU A 51 -10.51 13.76 19.59
C LEU A 51 -9.17 14.47 19.91
N PRO A 52 -8.27 13.83 20.67
CA PRO A 52 -7.00 14.44 21.07
C PRO A 52 -6.09 14.78 19.88
N THR A 53 -6.32 14.19 18.71
CA THR A 53 -5.58 14.52 17.48
C THR A 53 -5.93 15.90 16.92
N VAL A 54 -7.04 16.52 17.34
CA VAL A 54 -7.37 17.89 16.89
C VAL A 54 -6.36 18.91 17.45
N GLU A 55 -5.70 18.62 18.57
CA GLU A 55 -4.57 19.44 19.08
C GLU A 55 -3.39 19.51 18.10
N ARG A 56 -3.31 18.54 17.18
CA ARG A 56 -2.26 18.42 16.16
C ARG A 56 -2.65 19.07 14.84
N MET A 57 -3.81 19.73 14.81
CA MET A 57 -4.36 20.38 13.63
C MET A 57 -4.33 21.90 13.81
N ASP A 58 -3.80 22.60 12.81
CA ASP A 58 -3.81 24.05 12.74
C ASP A 58 -4.56 24.51 11.49
N GLY A 59 -5.44 25.50 11.66
CA GLY A 59 -6.29 25.97 10.57
C GLY A 59 -7.56 26.62 11.08
N ARG A 60 -8.43 26.96 10.12
CA ARG A 60 -9.72 27.58 10.39
C ARG A 60 -10.85 26.80 9.76
N VAL A 61 -11.97 26.70 10.45
CA VAL A 61 -13.12 25.88 10.04
C VAL A 61 -14.42 26.68 10.09
N GLY A 62 -15.32 26.40 9.16
CA GLY A 62 -16.75 26.66 9.31
C GLY A 62 -17.44 25.37 9.77
N VAL A 63 -18.46 25.48 10.62
CA VAL A 63 -19.22 24.33 11.11
C VAL A 63 -20.69 24.69 11.17
N ASN A 64 -21.54 23.88 10.53
CA ASN A 64 -22.96 23.83 10.84
C ASN A 64 -23.22 22.60 11.68
N LEU A 65 -23.95 22.75 12.78
CA LEU A 65 -24.19 21.70 13.76
C LEU A 65 -25.64 21.74 14.23
N SER A 66 -26.31 20.60 14.18
CA SER A 66 -27.50 20.31 14.99
C SER A 66 -27.12 19.25 16.01
N LEU A 67 -27.45 19.47 17.28
CA LEU A 67 -27.12 18.58 18.38
C LEU A 67 -28.33 18.39 19.29
N ASP A 68 -28.56 17.15 19.66
CA ASP A 68 -29.53 16.72 20.65
C ASP A 68 -28.81 15.89 21.71
N ALA A 69 -28.98 16.24 22.98
CA ALA A 69 -28.34 15.53 24.08
C ALA A 69 -29.19 15.56 25.34
N LYS A 70 -28.91 14.64 26.26
CA LYS A 70 -29.39 14.73 27.63
C LYS A 70 -28.30 15.32 28.51
N LEU A 71 -28.69 16.13 29.49
CA LEU A 71 -27.79 16.77 30.43
C LEU A 71 -27.87 16.13 31.82
N THR A 72 -26.75 16.12 32.52
CA THR A 72 -26.69 15.88 33.97
C THR A 72 -27.32 17.05 34.74
N PRO A 73 -27.59 16.91 36.05
CA PRO A 73 -27.99 18.04 36.89
C PRO A 73 -26.98 19.20 36.92
N SER A 74 -25.70 18.93 36.60
CA SER A 74 -24.65 19.93 36.43
C SER A 74 -24.57 20.55 35.02
N PHE A 75 -25.59 20.31 34.18
CA PHE A 75 -25.66 20.75 32.79
C PHE A 75 -24.53 20.23 31.87
N ALA A 76 -23.89 19.12 32.24
CA ALA A 76 -22.92 18.46 31.38
C ALA A 76 -23.62 17.47 30.43
N PRO A 77 -23.25 17.41 29.13
CA PRO A 77 -23.79 16.41 28.21
C PRO A 77 -23.47 14.97 28.64
N ILE A 78 -24.49 14.11 28.66
CA ILE A 78 -24.33 12.68 28.82
C ILE A 78 -23.90 12.12 27.47
N MET A 79 -22.61 11.84 27.29
CA MET A 79 -21.99 11.55 25.98
C MET A 79 -22.68 10.45 25.17
N LYS A 80 -23.21 9.40 25.81
CA LYS A 80 -23.94 8.32 25.13
C LYS A 80 -25.28 8.73 24.53
N THR A 81 -25.78 9.91 24.90
CA THR A 81 -27.08 10.45 24.43
C THR A 81 -26.89 11.56 23.41
N VAL A 82 -25.64 11.92 23.12
CA VAL A 82 -25.31 12.95 22.15
C VAL A 82 -25.58 12.39 20.77
N ASN A 83 -26.58 12.97 20.11
CA ASN A 83 -26.84 12.83 18.69
C ASN A 83 -26.53 14.16 18.04
N ALA A 84 -25.78 14.15 16.95
CA ALA A 84 -25.47 15.37 16.23
C ALA A 84 -25.34 15.11 14.74
N GLU A 85 -25.55 16.13 13.94
CA GLU A 85 -25.30 16.09 12.51
C GLU A 85 -24.88 17.46 12.01
N GLY A 86 -24.16 17.49 10.91
CA GLY A 86 -23.69 18.74 10.36
C GLY A 86 -22.66 18.60 9.27
N ASP A 87 -22.09 19.74 8.92
CA ASP A 87 -20.98 19.84 7.99
C ASP A 87 -19.87 20.71 8.56
N LEU A 88 -18.64 20.35 8.19
CA LEU A 88 -17.43 21.10 8.48
C LEU A 88 -16.79 21.49 7.16
N THR A 89 -16.43 22.76 7.02
CA THR A 89 -15.73 23.29 5.84
C THR A 89 -14.40 23.90 6.25
N SER A 90 -13.38 23.74 5.41
CA SER A 90 -12.12 24.44 5.58
C SER A 90 -11.38 24.56 4.26
N SER A 91 -10.74 25.71 4.05
CA SER A 91 -9.84 25.91 2.91
C SER A 91 -8.56 25.09 3.07
N SER A 92 -8.02 25.04 4.28
CA SER A 92 -6.73 24.41 4.58
C SER A 92 -6.61 24.06 6.07
N ILE A 93 -6.16 22.83 6.36
CA ILE A 93 -5.79 22.37 7.71
C ILE A 93 -4.42 21.71 7.63
N SER A 94 -3.46 22.20 8.42
CA SER A 94 -2.13 21.61 8.55
C SER A 94 -2.12 20.63 9.71
N ILE A 95 -1.53 19.44 9.49
CA ILE A 95 -1.47 18.38 10.49
C ILE A 95 0.00 18.16 10.87
N VAL A 96 0.28 18.20 12.18
CA VAL A 96 1.66 18.09 12.69
C VAL A 96 1.75 17.03 13.78
N ASN A 97 2.68 16.09 13.61
CA ASN A 97 2.95 15.01 14.57
C ASN A 97 1.77 14.06 14.80
N ASP A 98 0.81 13.94 13.87
CA ASP A 98 -0.30 12.99 14.02
C ASP A 98 0.16 11.53 13.78
N PRO A 99 -0.22 10.54 14.62
CA PRO A 99 0.30 9.17 14.50
C PRO A 99 -0.19 8.46 13.23
N LEU A 100 -1.40 8.77 12.75
CA LEU A 100 -1.94 8.18 11.53
C LEU A 100 -1.13 8.67 10.33
N PHE A 101 -0.97 9.99 10.20
CA PHE A 101 -0.22 10.56 9.07
C PHE A 101 1.28 10.24 9.14
N ALA A 102 1.88 10.22 10.33
CA ALA A 102 3.26 9.75 10.50
C ALA A 102 3.44 8.31 10.00
N ASN A 103 2.55 7.38 10.38
CA ASN A 103 2.60 5.99 9.91
C ASN A 103 2.37 5.90 8.40
N VAL A 104 1.43 6.67 7.85
CA VAL A 104 1.18 6.71 6.40
C VAL A 104 2.42 7.19 5.63
N GLY A 105 3.04 8.29 6.07
CA GLY A 105 4.23 8.83 5.43
C GLY A 105 5.42 7.87 5.50
N GLN A 106 5.62 7.19 6.63
CA GLN A 106 6.67 6.17 6.76
C GLN A 106 6.45 4.96 5.86
N LEU A 107 5.21 4.44 5.79
CA LEU A 107 4.88 3.28 4.97
C LEU A 107 4.94 3.57 3.46
N ILE A 108 4.60 4.80 3.05
CA ILE A 108 4.71 5.25 1.65
C ILE A 108 6.14 5.69 1.32
N GLY A 109 6.95 6.03 2.32
CA GLY A 109 8.30 6.58 2.15
C GLY A 109 8.29 8.06 1.73
N ASN A 110 7.31 8.84 2.16
CA ASN A 110 7.21 10.27 1.82
C ASN A 110 6.96 11.13 3.06
N SER A 111 7.96 11.94 3.41
CA SER A 111 7.91 12.87 4.55
C SER A 111 6.83 13.96 4.41
N ALA A 112 6.43 14.32 3.18
CA ALA A 112 5.33 15.25 2.96
C ALA A 112 3.97 14.71 3.44
N LEU A 113 3.83 13.39 3.56
CA LEU A 113 2.63 12.73 4.08
C LEU A 113 2.67 12.53 5.60
N GLU A 114 3.82 12.70 6.25
CA GLU A 114 3.94 12.64 7.72
C GLU A 114 3.36 13.89 8.40
N LYS A 115 3.45 15.04 7.72
CA LYS A 115 2.96 16.34 8.19
C LYS A 115 2.16 17.05 7.09
N PRO A 116 1.07 16.45 6.60
CA PRO A 116 0.41 16.93 5.41
C PRO A 116 -0.43 18.17 5.71
N THR A 117 -0.65 18.97 4.67
CA THR A 117 -1.72 19.95 4.63
C THR A 117 -2.90 19.37 3.86
N LEU A 118 -4.06 19.36 4.47
CA LEU A 118 -5.35 19.05 3.85
C LEU A 118 -5.95 20.31 3.25
N GLN A 119 -6.46 20.27 2.03
CA GLN A 119 -7.07 21.42 1.36
C GLN A 119 -8.40 21.04 0.70
N GLN A 120 -9.29 22.04 0.57
CA GLN A 120 -10.62 21.87 -0.04
C GLN A 120 -11.48 20.87 0.74
N ILE A 121 -11.63 21.13 2.04
CA ILE A 121 -12.27 20.22 2.98
C ILE A 121 -13.75 20.58 3.07
N HIS A 122 -14.61 19.61 2.82
CA HIS A 122 -16.03 19.68 3.11
C HIS A 122 -16.51 18.31 3.58
N VAL A 123 -16.78 18.19 4.88
CA VAL A 123 -17.07 16.93 5.55
C VAL A 123 -18.47 16.96 6.11
N TYR A 124 -19.31 16.01 5.72
CA TYR A 124 -20.57 15.75 6.40
C TYR A 124 -20.35 14.73 7.50
N PHE A 125 -20.82 15.02 8.71
CA PHE A 125 -20.66 14.14 9.86
C PHE A 125 -21.98 13.91 10.59
N THR A 126 -22.04 12.77 11.29
CA THR A 126 -23.12 12.41 12.21
C THR A 126 -22.50 11.85 13.48
N ILE A 127 -23.09 12.12 14.64
CA ILE A 127 -22.83 11.46 15.90
C ILE A 127 -24.11 10.74 16.27
N VAL A 128 -24.04 9.42 16.46
CA VAL A 128 -25.16 8.60 16.93
C VAL A 128 -24.64 7.74 18.07
N ASP A 129 -25.29 7.84 19.24
CA ASP A 129 -24.88 7.14 20.46
C ASP A 129 -23.37 7.34 20.80
N GLY A 130 -22.85 8.53 20.49
CA GLY A 130 -21.43 8.87 20.70
C GLY A 130 -20.46 8.36 19.63
N VAL A 131 -20.94 7.70 18.57
CA VAL A 131 -20.10 7.30 17.42
C VAL A 131 -20.10 8.41 16.38
N LEU A 132 -18.99 9.11 16.26
CA LEU A 132 -18.77 10.10 15.21
C LEU A 132 -18.45 9.39 13.89
N THR A 133 -19.28 9.60 12.87
CA THR A 133 -19.08 9.09 11.52
C THR A 133 -18.97 10.26 10.56
N PHE A 134 -17.96 10.26 9.70
CA PHE A 134 -17.80 11.22 8.61
C PHE A 134 -17.96 10.49 7.27
N LYS A 135 -18.87 11.00 6.45
CA LYS A 135 -19.09 10.48 5.09
C LYS A 135 -17.81 10.65 4.26
N PRO A 136 -17.52 9.72 3.33
CA PRO A 136 -16.41 9.89 2.41
C PRO A 136 -16.44 11.26 1.73
N PHE A 137 -15.36 12.02 1.85
CA PHE A 137 -15.22 13.33 1.24
C PHE A 137 -13.90 13.44 0.49
N SER A 138 -13.93 14.20 -0.61
CA SER A 138 -12.75 14.47 -1.44
C SER A 138 -11.93 15.62 -0.87
N THR A 139 -10.61 15.49 -0.85
CA THR A 139 -9.69 16.52 -0.34
C THR A 139 -8.34 16.38 -1.02
N LYS A 140 -7.52 17.43 -1.01
CA LYS A 140 -6.10 17.32 -1.36
C LYS A 140 -5.28 17.08 -0.11
N ILE A 141 -4.40 16.09 -0.14
CA ILE A 141 -3.53 15.67 0.98
C ILE A 141 -2.10 15.87 0.52
N ALA A 142 -1.40 16.87 1.07
CA ALA A 142 -0.08 17.28 0.58
C ALA A 142 -0.05 17.52 -0.95
N GLY A 143 -1.14 18.10 -1.49
CA GLY A 143 -1.31 18.36 -2.93
C GLY A 143 -1.84 17.18 -3.75
N ILE A 144 -1.96 15.98 -3.18
CA ILE A 144 -2.45 14.78 -3.85
C ILE A 144 -3.96 14.65 -3.68
N GLN A 145 -4.68 14.37 -4.77
CA GLN A 145 -6.11 14.09 -4.67
C GLN A 145 -6.37 12.80 -3.89
N GLY A 146 -7.22 12.89 -2.87
CA GLY A 146 -7.64 11.75 -2.07
C GLY A 146 -9.09 11.84 -1.60
N THR A 147 -9.55 10.76 -0.98
CA THR A 147 -10.86 10.65 -0.35
C THR A 147 -10.67 10.07 1.04
N ILE A 148 -11.25 10.70 2.06
CA ILE A 148 -11.18 10.25 3.46
C ILE A 148 -12.60 9.98 3.95
N GLY A 149 -12.79 8.89 4.68
CA GLY A 149 -14.06 8.50 5.29
C GLY A 149 -13.81 7.63 6.52
N GLY A 150 -14.82 7.48 7.38
CA GLY A 150 -14.67 6.62 8.55
C GLY A 150 -15.50 7.02 9.76
N LYS A 151 -15.14 6.42 10.89
CA LYS A 151 -15.79 6.64 12.18
C LYS A 151 -14.78 6.62 13.34
N ILE A 152 -15.13 7.34 14.39
CA ILE A 152 -14.40 7.42 15.67
C ILE A 152 -15.41 7.22 16.80
N MET A 153 -15.09 6.34 17.73
CA MET A 153 -15.93 5.99 18.88
C MET A 153 -15.50 6.76 20.15
N LEU A 154 -16.37 6.80 21.17
CA LEU A 154 -16.10 7.50 22.44
C LEU A 154 -14.87 6.95 23.19
N ASP A 155 -14.53 5.67 22.98
CA ASP A 155 -13.34 5.03 23.55
C ASP A 155 -12.04 5.42 22.82
N GLN A 156 -12.12 6.37 21.89
CA GLN A 156 -11.02 6.82 21.03
C GLN A 156 -10.51 5.74 20.07
N THR A 157 -11.33 4.73 19.77
CA THR A 157 -11.06 3.77 18.70
C THR A 157 -11.54 4.35 17.36
N LEU A 158 -10.70 4.24 16.33
CA LEU A 158 -11.00 4.68 14.97
C LEU A 158 -11.12 3.50 14.00
N ASP A 159 -11.90 3.74 12.95
CA ASP A 159 -12.00 2.90 11.75
C ASP A 159 -12.15 3.85 10.56
N MET A 160 -11.03 4.09 9.87
CA MET A 160 -10.91 5.09 8.81
C MET A 160 -10.38 4.46 7.53
N SER A 161 -10.85 5.00 6.40
CA SER A 161 -10.37 4.68 5.07
C SER A 161 -9.90 5.95 4.37
N MET A 162 -8.77 5.85 3.68
CA MET A 162 -8.20 6.92 2.87
C MET A 162 -7.75 6.35 1.53
N ASN A 163 -8.32 6.86 0.44
CA ASN A 163 -7.91 6.50 -0.91
C ASN A 163 -7.13 7.66 -1.51
N MET A 164 -5.98 7.39 -2.13
CA MET A 164 -5.11 8.41 -2.72
C MET A 164 -4.58 7.96 -4.06
N VAL A 165 -4.38 8.89 -4.98
CA VAL A 165 -3.72 8.63 -6.27
C VAL A 165 -2.31 9.20 -6.23
N LEU A 166 -1.34 8.39 -5.79
CA LEU A 166 0.03 8.84 -5.57
C LEU A 166 0.79 9.00 -6.90
N PRO A 167 1.37 10.17 -7.20
CA PRO A 167 2.34 10.30 -8.29
C PRO A 167 3.60 9.48 -7.99
N GLN A 168 4.22 8.86 -9.00
CA GLN A 168 5.47 8.12 -8.80
C GLN A 168 6.58 8.95 -8.15
N SER A 169 6.67 10.24 -8.49
CA SER A 169 7.64 11.18 -7.92
C SER A 169 7.52 11.35 -6.41
N MET A 170 6.36 11.02 -5.84
CA MET A 170 6.06 11.15 -4.42
C MET A 170 6.19 9.83 -3.65
N VAL A 171 6.50 8.72 -4.30
CA VAL A 171 6.79 7.47 -3.63
C VAL A 171 8.30 7.39 -3.44
N GLY A 172 8.78 7.68 -2.22
CA GLY A 172 10.19 7.53 -1.91
C GLY A 172 10.60 6.07 -2.07
N LYS A 173 11.73 5.84 -2.75
CA LYS A 173 12.20 4.50 -3.13
C LYS A 173 11.09 3.67 -3.79
N ALA A 174 10.50 4.20 -4.86
CA ALA A 174 9.51 3.57 -5.72
C ALA A 174 9.90 2.17 -6.26
N SER A 175 11.08 1.63 -5.97
CA SER A 175 11.50 0.27 -6.31
C SER A 175 11.38 -0.70 -5.12
N GLU A 176 11.60 -0.24 -3.88
CA GLU A 176 11.64 -1.11 -2.68
C GLU A 176 10.26 -1.27 -2.06
N VAL A 177 9.52 -0.18 -1.85
CA VAL A 177 8.14 -0.25 -1.29
C VAL A 177 7.17 -0.78 -2.34
N PHE A 178 7.31 -0.33 -3.60
CA PHE A 178 6.59 -0.94 -4.72
C PHE A 178 7.01 -2.38 -4.90
N GLY A 179 8.32 -2.69 -4.86
CA GLY A 179 8.84 -4.06 -4.94
C GLY A 179 8.29 -4.96 -3.83
N GLN A 180 8.17 -4.47 -2.60
CA GLN A 180 7.55 -5.20 -1.49
C GLN A 180 6.03 -5.36 -1.66
N LEU A 181 5.36 -4.34 -2.22
CA LEU A 181 3.92 -4.37 -2.48
C LEU A 181 3.58 -5.28 -3.67
N THR A 182 4.33 -5.23 -4.77
CA THR A 182 4.20 -6.13 -5.92
C THR A 182 4.66 -7.54 -5.60
N SER A 183 5.67 -7.72 -4.74
CA SER A 183 6.07 -9.04 -4.24
C SER A 183 5.01 -9.65 -3.34
N LYS A 184 4.34 -8.85 -2.51
CA LYS A 184 3.20 -9.30 -1.70
C LYS A 184 1.93 -9.57 -2.52
N LEU A 185 1.80 -8.95 -3.70
CA LEU A 185 0.62 -9.06 -4.57
C LEU A 185 0.84 -9.95 -5.80
N GLY A 186 2.06 -10.42 -6.06
CA GLY A 186 2.39 -11.34 -7.16
C GLY A 186 2.36 -10.72 -8.57
N VAL A 187 2.53 -9.40 -8.71
CA VAL A 187 2.33 -8.68 -9.99
C VAL A 187 3.60 -7.92 -10.41
N ASN A 188 4.35 -8.41 -11.40
CA ASN A 188 5.55 -7.78 -11.93
C ASN A 188 5.22 -6.85 -13.12
N VAL A 189 4.71 -5.65 -12.83
CA VAL A 189 4.35 -4.65 -13.86
C VAL A 189 5.21 -3.39 -13.68
N PRO A 190 5.72 -2.77 -14.76
CA PRO A 190 6.39 -1.46 -14.68
C PRO A 190 5.43 -0.44 -14.06
N ALA A 191 5.86 0.23 -12.99
CA ALA A 191 5.00 1.08 -12.19
C ALA A 191 4.30 2.16 -13.07
N PRO A 192 2.96 2.31 -13.00
CA PRO A 192 2.23 3.36 -13.73
C PRO A 192 2.59 4.75 -13.19
N SER A 193 2.40 5.82 -13.98
CA SER A 193 2.74 7.21 -13.59
C SER A 193 2.02 7.70 -12.32
N THR A 194 0.89 7.08 -12.00
CA THR A 194 0.16 7.28 -10.75
C THR A 194 -0.26 5.93 -10.17
N ILE A 195 -0.26 5.82 -8.85
CA ILE A 195 -0.55 4.60 -8.10
C ILE A 195 -1.72 4.88 -7.16
N PRO A 196 -2.94 4.39 -7.46
CA PRO A 196 -4.04 4.43 -6.52
C PRO A 196 -3.79 3.46 -5.36
N VAL A 197 -3.72 4.01 -4.15
CA VAL A 197 -3.56 3.27 -2.90
C VAL A 197 -4.82 3.41 -2.06
N ALA A 198 -5.18 2.30 -1.41
CA ALA A 198 -6.21 2.24 -0.38
C ALA A 198 -5.52 2.07 0.98
N ILE A 199 -5.80 2.98 1.89
CA ILE A 199 -5.20 3.02 3.23
C ILE A 199 -6.33 2.83 4.23
N THR A 200 -6.19 1.86 5.11
CA THR A 200 -7.14 1.64 6.22
C THR A 200 -6.41 1.83 7.54
N ALA A 201 -6.99 2.60 8.45
CA ALA A 201 -6.49 2.80 9.80
C ALA A 201 -7.54 2.30 10.79
N THR A 202 -7.12 1.43 11.71
CA THR A 202 -7.99 0.86 12.76
C THR A 202 -7.32 0.92 14.14
N GLY A 203 -8.08 0.77 15.22
CA GLY A 203 -7.54 0.71 16.58
C GLY A 203 -7.52 2.07 17.27
N SER A 204 -6.65 2.27 18.27
CA SER A 204 -6.63 3.50 19.06
C SER A 204 -6.14 4.69 18.23
N ILE A 205 -6.78 5.85 18.39
CA ILE A 205 -6.36 7.11 17.75
C ILE A 205 -4.93 7.53 18.10
N LYS A 206 -4.41 7.09 19.26
CA LYS A 206 -3.03 7.37 19.70
C LYS A 206 -2.01 6.43 19.07
N SER A 207 -2.44 5.24 18.64
CA SER A 207 -1.60 4.19 18.08
C SER A 207 -2.35 3.41 16.98
N PRO A 208 -2.70 4.06 15.86
CA PRO A 208 -3.51 3.46 14.82
C PRO A 208 -2.72 2.38 14.09
N LYS A 209 -3.36 1.24 13.84
CA LYS A 209 -2.86 0.19 12.96
C LYS A 209 -3.20 0.56 11.52
N VAL A 210 -2.17 0.98 10.78
CA VAL A 210 -2.30 1.41 9.38
C VAL A 210 -1.94 0.24 8.45
N LYS A 211 -2.80 -0.03 7.48
CA LYS A 211 -2.59 -0.98 6.38
C LYS A 211 -2.72 -0.22 5.06
N ILE A 212 -1.83 -0.54 4.11
CA ILE A 212 -1.82 0.05 2.77
C ILE A 212 -1.90 -1.07 1.75
N GLU A 213 -2.81 -0.94 0.78
CA GLU A 213 -3.04 -1.87 -0.31
C GLU A 213 -3.16 -1.11 -1.63
N LEU A 214 -2.92 -1.79 -2.75
CA LEU A 214 -3.29 -1.23 -4.06
C LEU A 214 -4.82 -1.19 -4.16
N ALA A 215 -5.37 -0.10 -4.69
CA ALA A 215 -6.80 -0.04 -4.95
C ALA A 215 -7.20 -1.14 -5.95
N GLN A 216 -8.30 -1.84 -5.69
CA GLN A 216 -8.74 -3.04 -6.43
C GLN A 216 -8.92 -2.81 -7.96
N GLY A 217 -9.08 -1.55 -8.41
CA GLY A 217 -9.19 -1.20 -9.84
C GLY A 217 -7.89 -1.23 -10.64
N LEU A 218 -6.72 -1.40 -10.00
CA LEU A 218 -5.43 -1.42 -10.71
C LEU A 218 -5.26 -2.66 -11.62
N GLN A 219 -5.84 -3.81 -11.26
CA GLN A 219 -5.72 -5.04 -12.04
C GLN A 219 -6.39 -4.96 -13.43
N GLU A 220 -7.41 -4.11 -13.60
CA GLU A 220 -8.08 -3.92 -14.89
C GLU A 220 -7.53 -2.72 -15.66
N GLN A 221 -7.25 -1.59 -14.99
CA GLN A 221 -6.73 -0.39 -15.68
C GLN A 221 -5.28 -0.55 -16.16
N VAL A 222 -4.45 -1.36 -15.48
CA VAL A 222 -3.13 -1.74 -15.99
C VAL A 222 -3.23 -2.55 -17.28
N LYS A 223 -4.26 -3.40 -17.42
CA LYS A 223 -4.49 -4.19 -18.63
C LYS A 223 -4.95 -3.33 -19.81
N GLU A 224 -5.69 -2.26 -19.56
CA GLU A 224 -6.22 -1.35 -20.58
C GLU A 224 -5.21 -0.26 -20.98
N ALA A 225 -4.49 0.37 -20.03
CA ALA A 225 -3.48 1.39 -20.32
C ALA A 225 -2.25 0.85 -21.09
N MET A 226 -1.98 -0.46 -21.01
CA MET A 226 -1.00 -1.14 -21.85
C MET A 226 -1.43 -1.24 -23.33
N LYS A 227 -2.73 -1.19 -23.64
CA LYS A 227 -3.21 -1.27 -25.03
C LYS A 227 -3.09 0.07 -25.76
N GLU A 228 -3.42 1.18 -25.11
CA GLU A 228 -3.41 2.50 -25.75
C GLU A 228 -2.00 3.05 -26.00
N LYS A 229 -1.05 2.86 -25.06
CA LYS A 229 0.34 3.34 -25.22
C LYS A 229 1.14 2.57 -26.28
N VAL A 230 0.69 1.36 -26.63
CA VAL A 230 1.24 0.57 -27.74
C VAL A 230 0.78 1.12 -29.09
N GLN A 231 -0.44 1.65 -29.20
CA GLN A 231 -0.98 2.11 -30.49
C GLN A 231 -0.35 3.40 -31.03
N GLU A 232 0.09 4.31 -30.15
CA GLU A 232 0.68 5.60 -30.57
C GLU A 232 2.15 5.47 -31.00
N VAL A 233 2.89 4.50 -30.44
CA VAL A 233 4.29 4.22 -30.80
C VAL A 233 4.39 3.47 -32.15
N VAL A 234 3.36 2.71 -32.52
CA VAL A 234 3.32 1.86 -33.73
C VAL A 234 3.29 2.66 -35.05
N GLN A 235 2.85 3.93 -35.06
CA GLN A 235 2.76 4.72 -36.30
C GLN A 235 4.08 5.38 -36.75
N ARG A 236 5.12 5.45 -35.91
CA ARG A 236 6.43 6.06 -36.29
C ARG A 236 7.54 5.07 -36.64
N VAL A 237 7.30 3.76 -36.57
CA VAL A 237 8.37 2.73 -36.57
C VAL A 237 8.44 1.89 -37.87
N LYS A 238 7.72 2.25 -38.94
CA LYS A 238 7.60 1.38 -40.12
C LYS A 238 8.87 1.18 -40.98
N GLU A 239 9.96 1.90 -40.75
CA GLU A 239 11.22 1.71 -41.51
C GLU A 239 12.35 1.03 -40.72
N ASP A 240 12.19 0.74 -39.42
CA ASP A 240 13.25 0.18 -38.55
C ASP A 240 12.98 -1.28 -38.08
N VAL A 241 11.89 -1.90 -38.55
CA VAL A 241 11.38 -3.21 -38.07
C VAL A 241 12.29 -4.39 -38.41
N GLY A 242 12.99 -4.36 -39.55
CA GLY A 242 13.87 -5.47 -39.96
C GLY A 242 15.07 -5.67 -39.02
N LYS A 243 15.75 -4.59 -38.65
CA LYS A 243 16.98 -4.64 -37.84
C LYS A 243 16.72 -5.08 -36.39
N ARG A 244 15.58 -4.68 -35.81
CA ARG A 244 15.24 -5.03 -34.42
C ARG A 244 14.84 -6.50 -34.25
N LYS A 245 14.18 -7.10 -35.26
CA LYS A 245 13.89 -8.53 -35.26
C LYS A 245 15.17 -9.36 -35.29
N GLU A 246 16.12 -8.97 -36.14
CA GLU A 246 17.42 -9.63 -36.23
C GLU A 246 18.23 -9.48 -34.93
N GLU A 247 18.22 -8.30 -34.29
CA GLU A 247 18.92 -8.10 -33.01
C GLU A 247 18.31 -8.90 -31.84
N ILE A 248 16.98 -9.03 -31.77
CA ILE A 248 16.30 -9.79 -30.71
C ILE A 248 16.62 -11.27 -30.85
N LEU A 249 16.55 -11.80 -32.07
CA LEU A 249 16.87 -13.20 -32.34
C LEU A 249 18.36 -13.50 -32.12
N ALA A 250 19.25 -12.59 -32.51
CA ALA A 250 20.69 -12.74 -32.29
C ALA A 250 21.07 -12.74 -30.79
N LYS A 251 20.50 -11.82 -30.00
CA LYS A 251 20.74 -11.77 -28.54
C LYS A 251 20.15 -12.96 -27.80
N ALA A 252 18.98 -13.43 -28.22
CA ALA A 252 18.36 -14.63 -27.65
C ALA A 252 19.17 -15.89 -27.96
N GLN A 253 19.69 -16.01 -29.19
CA GLN A 253 20.59 -17.10 -29.56
C GLN A 253 21.88 -17.08 -28.73
N GLU A 254 22.48 -15.91 -28.54
CA GLU A 254 23.68 -15.76 -27.71
C GLU A 254 23.43 -16.14 -26.24
N GLN A 255 22.26 -15.78 -25.69
CA GLN A 255 21.87 -16.15 -24.32
C GLN A 255 21.57 -17.65 -24.19
N ALA A 256 20.89 -18.23 -25.17
CA ALA A 256 20.63 -19.67 -25.25
C ALA A 256 21.94 -20.47 -25.32
N ASP A 257 22.88 -20.04 -26.17
CA ASP A 257 24.18 -20.69 -26.34
C ASP A 257 25.04 -20.59 -25.07
N LYS A 258 25.03 -19.42 -24.39
CA LYS A 258 25.71 -19.25 -23.09
C LYS A 258 25.10 -20.15 -22.02
N LEU A 259 23.78 -20.22 -21.93
CA LEU A 259 23.07 -21.06 -20.95
C LEU A 259 23.41 -22.55 -21.13
N VAL A 260 23.43 -23.03 -22.37
CA VAL A 260 23.80 -24.42 -22.69
C VAL A 260 25.29 -24.68 -22.41
N ALA A 261 26.17 -23.73 -22.71
CA ALA A 261 27.60 -23.85 -22.43
C ALA A 261 27.92 -23.90 -20.93
N GLU A 262 27.26 -23.07 -20.13
CA GLU A 262 27.41 -23.06 -18.67
C GLU A 262 26.84 -24.33 -18.03
N ALA A 263 25.68 -24.79 -18.50
CA ALA A 263 25.09 -26.04 -18.04
C ALA A 263 25.96 -27.26 -18.38
N LYS A 264 26.59 -27.27 -19.57
CA LYS A 264 27.55 -28.33 -19.95
C LYS A 264 28.76 -28.34 -19.03
N LYS A 265 29.34 -27.17 -18.71
CA LYS A 265 30.44 -27.06 -17.74
C LYS A 265 30.06 -27.58 -16.36
N LEU A 266 28.83 -27.29 -15.91
CA LEU A 266 28.33 -27.77 -14.62
C LEU A 266 28.05 -29.28 -14.63
N ALA A 267 27.50 -29.80 -15.72
CA ALA A 267 27.28 -31.23 -15.94
C ALA A 267 28.60 -32.01 -15.96
N ASP A 268 29.60 -31.53 -16.70
CA ASP A 268 30.94 -32.14 -16.77
C ASP A 268 31.61 -32.16 -15.40
N LYS A 269 31.56 -31.04 -14.65
CA LYS A 269 32.04 -30.99 -13.26
C LYS A 269 31.33 -31.98 -12.34
N THR A 270 30.01 -32.17 -12.53
CA THR A 270 29.21 -33.12 -11.75
C THR A 270 29.63 -34.57 -12.03
N ARG A 271 29.92 -34.90 -13.30
CA ARG A 271 30.45 -36.21 -13.71
C ARG A 271 31.85 -36.45 -13.14
N GLU A 272 32.73 -35.45 -13.20
CA GLU A 272 34.08 -35.51 -12.63
C GLU A 272 34.07 -35.74 -11.11
N GLU A 273 33.22 -35.02 -10.37
CA GLU A 273 33.10 -35.18 -8.91
C GLU A 273 32.54 -36.55 -8.52
N ALA A 274 31.59 -37.09 -9.28
CA ALA A 274 31.05 -38.43 -9.08
C ALA A 274 32.12 -39.50 -9.32
N GLN A 275 32.90 -39.38 -10.40
CA GLN A 275 34.00 -40.28 -10.71
C GLN A 275 35.10 -40.22 -9.64
N ALA A 276 35.49 -39.03 -9.19
CA ALA A 276 36.50 -38.86 -8.15
C ALA A 276 36.08 -39.47 -6.80
N LYS A 277 34.79 -39.38 -6.45
CA LYS A 277 34.22 -40.03 -5.25
C LYS A 277 34.20 -41.55 -5.39
N ALA A 278 33.84 -42.06 -6.56
CA ALA A 278 33.87 -43.48 -6.88
C ALA A 278 35.29 -44.06 -6.82
N ASP A 279 36.29 -43.37 -7.38
CA ASP A 279 37.69 -43.78 -7.38
C ASP A 279 38.29 -43.81 -5.95
N LYS A 280 37.95 -42.82 -5.12
CA LYS A 280 38.34 -42.80 -3.70
C LYS A 280 37.76 -43.98 -2.92
N LEU A 281 36.47 -44.27 -3.14
CA LEU A 281 35.78 -45.38 -2.49
C LEU A 281 36.38 -46.74 -2.88
N LEU A 282 36.77 -46.91 -4.15
CA LEU A 282 37.48 -48.10 -4.63
C LEU A 282 38.91 -48.21 -4.08
N ALA A 283 39.64 -47.10 -3.98
CA ALA A 283 41.01 -47.07 -3.46
C ALA A 283 41.08 -47.41 -1.97
N GLU A 284 40.13 -46.93 -1.17
CA GLU A 284 40.00 -47.28 0.25
C GLU A 284 39.61 -48.74 0.44
N ALA A 285 38.67 -49.25 -0.36
CA ALA A 285 38.24 -50.63 -0.30
C ALA A 285 39.33 -51.64 -0.70
N LYS A 286 40.18 -51.31 -1.68
CA LYS A 286 41.34 -52.13 -2.07
C LYS A 286 42.34 -52.35 -0.94
N LYS A 287 42.49 -51.39 -0.02
CA LYS A 287 43.35 -51.52 1.17
C LYS A 287 42.79 -52.50 2.20
N ASN A 288 41.49 -52.78 2.16
CA ASN A 288 40.77 -53.60 3.13
C ASN A 288 40.47 -55.03 2.63
N GLY A 289 41.03 -55.43 1.48
CA GLY A 289 40.97 -56.80 0.95
C GLY A 289 39.91 -57.04 -0.13
N MET A 290 40.00 -58.20 -0.79
CA MET A 290 39.24 -58.53 -2.01
C MET A 290 37.71 -58.55 -1.84
N LEU A 291 37.21 -58.90 -0.65
CA LEU A 291 35.77 -58.86 -0.34
C LEU A 291 35.25 -57.41 -0.20
N ALA A 292 36.05 -56.51 0.37
CA ALA A 292 35.71 -55.10 0.47
C ALA A 292 35.71 -54.42 -0.92
N GLU A 293 36.65 -54.79 -1.79
CA GLU A 293 36.70 -54.30 -3.18
C GLU A 293 35.44 -54.68 -3.97
N LEU A 294 34.95 -55.91 -3.82
CA LEU A 294 33.73 -56.37 -4.49
C LEU A 294 32.48 -55.60 -4.02
N ALA A 295 32.34 -55.35 -2.71
CA ALA A 295 31.24 -54.56 -2.17
C ALA A 295 31.31 -53.09 -2.62
N ALA A 296 32.51 -52.53 -2.69
CA ALA A 296 32.77 -51.16 -3.11
C ALA A 296 32.50 -50.91 -4.60
N LYS A 297 32.70 -51.91 -5.47
CA LYS A 297 32.40 -51.80 -6.91
C LYS A 297 30.94 -51.47 -7.20
N ALA A 298 30.00 -52.09 -6.46
CA ALA A 298 28.57 -51.80 -6.61
C ALA A 298 28.23 -50.36 -6.15
N GLY A 299 28.80 -49.91 -5.03
CA GLY A 299 28.61 -48.54 -4.53
C GLY A 299 29.22 -47.47 -5.45
N ALA A 300 30.42 -47.73 -5.98
CA ALA A 300 31.10 -46.85 -6.93
C ALA A 300 30.34 -46.73 -8.26
N ALA A 301 29.82 -47.84 -8.80
CA ALA A 301 29.00 -47.83 -10.01
C ALA A 301 27.72 -47.00 -9.82
N LYS A 302 27.05 -47.14 -8.66
CA LYS A 302 25.83 -46.37 -8.34
C LYS A 302 26.11 -44.86 -8.20
N LEU A 303 27.25 -44.48 -7.63
CA LEU A 303 27.64 -43.07 -7.53
C LEU A 303 27.89 -42.43 -8.90
N VAL A 304 28.52 -43.17 -9.83
CA VAL A 304 28.74 -42.70 -11.20
C VAL A 304 27.41 -42.62 -11.96
N GLU A 305 26.52 -43.58 -11.78
CA GLU A 305 25.18 -43.60 -12.39
C GLU A 305 24.32 -42.40 -11.90
N GLU A 306 24.30 -42.14 -10.59
CA GLU A 306 23.61 -40.99 -10.01
C GLU A 306 24.20 -39.66 -10.51
N GLY A 307 25.54 -39.55 -10.60
CA GLY A 307 26.22 -38.39 -11.15
C GLY A 307 25.88 -38.11 -12.62
N ASN A 308 25.85 -39.16 -13.45
CA ASN A 308 25.45 -39.07 -14.85
C ASN A 308 23.97 -38.67 -15.00
N SER A 309 23.08 -39.26 -14.19
CA SER A 309 21.65 -38.93 -14.19
C SER A 309 21.39 -37.45 -13.83
N VAL A 310 22.11 -36.92 -12.83
CA VAL A 310 22.04 -35.50 -12.46
C VAL A 310 22.62 -34.60 -13.55
N ALA A 311 23.75 -34.96 -14.15
CA ALA A 311 24.35 -34.23 -15.27
C ALA A 311 23.41 -34.17 -16.49
N ASP A 312 22.79 -35.30 -16.86
CA ASP A 312 21.84 -35.38 -17.97
C ASP A 312 20.55 -34.60 -17.69
N LYS A 313 20.16 -34.47 -16.41
CA LYS A 313 19.04 -33.62 -16.01
C LYS A 313 19.38 -32.13 -16.15
N ILE A 314 20.58 -31.73 -15.74
CA ILE A 314 21.09 -30.35 -15.90
C ILE A 314 21.13 -29.95 -17.38
N GLU A 315 21.66 -30.82 -18.25
CA GLU A 315 21.71 -30.57 -19.69
C GLU A 315 20.31 -30.48 -20.32
N ARG A 316 19.38 -31.36 -19.93
CA ARG A 316 18.00 -31.34 -20.43
C ARG A 316 17.24 -30.09 -20.01
N GLU A 317 17.35 -29.69 -18.75
CA GLU A 317 16.69 -28.48 -18.24
C GLU A 317 17.28 -27.22 -18.88
N ALA A 318 18.58 -27.18 -19.14
CA ALA A 318 19.21 -26.07 -19.82
C ALA A 318 18.79 -25.95 -21.29
N ARG A 319 18.69 -27.08 -22.02
CA ARG A 319 18.16 -27.11 -23.39
C ARG A 319 16.69 -26.66 -23.43
N ALA A 320 15.85 -27.17 -22.53
CA ALA A 320 14.46 -26.75 -22.44
C ALA A 320 14.31 -25.25 -22.17
N LYS A 321 15.14 -24.68 -21.29
CA LYS A 321 15.16 -23.23 -21.03
C LYS A 321 15.71 -22.42 -22.20
N ALA A 322 16.73 -22.93 -22.91
CA ALA A 322 17.25 -22.31 -24.12
C ALA A 322 16.19 -22.28 -25.24
N ASP A 323 15.43 -23.35 -25.40
CA ASP A 323 14.30 -23.43 -26.33
C ASP A 323 13.18 -22.47 -25.93
N GLU A 324 12.89 -22.32 -24.64
CA GLU A 324 11.90 -21.36 -24.12
C GLU A 324 12.34 -19.90 -24.37
N VAL A 325 13.63 -19.58 -24.20
CA VAL A 325 14.20 -18.26 -24.52
C VAL A 325 14.07 -17.97 -26.02
N MET A 326 14.38 -18.94 -26.89
CA MET A 326 14.23 -18.80 -28.34
C MET A 326 12.76 -18.69 -28.78
N ALA A 327 11.85 -19.43 -28.13
CA ALA A 327 10.42 -19.35 -28.41
C ALA A 327 9.84 -17.98 -28.02
N LYS A 328 10.19 -17.46 -26.83
CA LYS A 328 9.79 -16.11 -26.39
C LYS A 328 10.36 -15.03 -27.30
N ALA A 329 11.61 -15.16 -27.72
CA ALA A 329 12.24 -14.21 -28.65
C ALA A 329 11.56 -14.21 -30.03
N ARG A 330 11.13 -15.37 -30.53
CA ARG A 330 10.33 -15.47 -31.77
C ARG A 330 8.95 -14.85 -31.60
N GLU A 331 8.27 -15.11 -30.48
CA GLU A 331 6.97 -14.50 -30.17
C GLU A 331 7.06 -12.97 -30.05
N GLU A 332 8.13 -12.46 -29.42
CA GLU A 332 8.43 -11.02 -29.36
C GLU A 332 8.76 -10.43 -30.74
N ALA A 333 9.50 -11.16 -31.58
CA ALA A 333 9.79 -10.75 -32.96
C ALA A 333 8.54 -10.77 -33.86
N ASP A 334 7.60 -11.68 -33.62
CA ASP A 334 6.33 -11.75 -34.37
C ASP A 334 5.33 -10.69 -33.92
N LYS A 335 5.34 -10.30 -32.64
CA LYS A 335 4.60 -9.13 -32.13
C LYS A 335 5.07 -7.79 -32.72
N LEU A 336 6.21 -7.79 -33.42
CA LEU A 336 6.75 -6.64 -34.16
C LEU A 336 6.34 -6.67 -35.67
N GLN A 337 5.46 -7.57 -36.12
CA GLN A 337 4.78 -7.50 -37.44
C GLN A 337 3.61 -6.51 -37.41
#